data_AF-A0A2P4XDM3-F1
#
_entry.id   AF-A0A2P4XDM3-F1
#
_cell.length_a   1.000
_cell.length_b   1.000
_cell.length_c   1.000
_cell.angle_alpha   90.00
_cell.angle_beta   90.00
_cell.angle_gamma   90.00
#
_symmetry.space_group_name_H-M   'P 1'
#
loop_
_entity.id
_entity.type
_entity.pdbx_description
1 polymer ?
#
loop_
_entity_poly.entity_id
_entity_poly.type
_entity_poly.pdbx_seq_one_letter_code
_entity_poly.pdbx_strand_id
1 'polypeptide(L)'
;MPFTHHALRAKITALRATPDFWLLGTAESVKLLGVLQGATITAETRFSQVLMKLRARLAILRSILLPLLWYTASVTCITAAMLREVDVIIWNFVNAKDTDSATAAPGKFDKAWINTSVSQGGLGLTSPKQFIQATHLKSLKDAIAATCTRSAPPRWFGPALALFTEGLGPNGHGQAGTDPRLLARHASPLERTTSGLRANGLETTSSRNAFLK
;
A
#
# COMPACT_ATOMS: atom_id res chain seq x y z
N MET A 1 -31.38 -10.56 -29.13
CA MET A 1 -32.82 -10.86 -29.26
C MET A 1 -33.56 -10.24 -28.07
N PRO A 2 -34.42 -9.23 -28.27
CA PRO A 2 -35.19 -8.64 -27.18
C PRO A 2 -36.29 -9.61 -26.74
N PHE A 3 -36.28 -10.03 -25.48
CA PHE A 3 -37.37 -10.81 -24.89
C PHE A 3 -38.53 -9.87 -24.53
N THR A 4 -39.31 -9.46 -25.53
CA THR A 4 -40.56 -8.73 -25.31
C THR A 4 -41.72 -9.71 -25.25
N HIS A 5 -41.83 -10.47 -24.16
CA HIS A 5 -43.09 -11.11 -23.82
C HIS A 5 -44.03 -10.04 -23.27
N HIS A 6 -45.03 -9.66 -24.05
CA HIS A 6 -46.11 -8.79 -23.57
C HIS A 6 -46.91 -9.52 -22.50
N ALA A 7 -46.66 -9.20 -21.24
CA ALA A 7 -47.50 -9.64 -20.15
C ALA A 7 -48.83 -8.86 -20.18
N LEU A 8 -49.95 -9.58 -20.10
CA LEU A 8 -51.30 -9.01 -20.02
C LEU A 8 -51.41 -8.06 -18.82
N ARG A 9 -51.79 -6.80 -19.05
CA ARG A 9 -51.96 -5.77 -18.02
C ARG A 9 -52.83 -6.24 -16.85
N ALA A 10 -53.93 -6.93 -17.14
CA ALA A 10 -54.83 -7.47 -16.11
C ALA A 10 -54.13 -8.45 -15.16
N LYS A 11 -53.21 -9.28 -15.68
CA LYS A 11 -52.43 -10.24 -14.89
C LYS A 11 -51.41 -9.53 -13.99
N ILE A 12 -50.80 -8.45 -14.48
CA ILE A 12 -49.91 -7.59 -13.68
C ILE A 12 -50.67 -6.92 -12.54
N THR A 13 -51.87 -6.39 -12.80
CA THR A 13 -52.72 -5.77 -11.78
C THR A 13 -53.16 -6.78 -10.72
N ALA A 14 -53.54 -8.00 -11.14
CA ALA A 14 -53.88 -9.08 -10.23
C ALA A 14 -52.69 -9.47 -9.32
N LEU A 15 -51.47 -9.57 -9.89
CA LEU A 15 -50.26 -9.86 -9.11
C LEU A 15 -49.89 -8.74 -8.13
N ARG A 16 -50.18 -7.48 -8.44
CA ARG A 16 -50.00 -6.35 -7.50
C ARG A 16 -50.99 -6.36 -6.34
N ALA A 17 -52.16 -6.97 -6.52
CA ALA A 17 -53.16 -7.09 -5.46
C ALA A 17 -52.81 -8.21 -4.47
N THR A 18 -51.89 -9.12 -4.84
CA THR A 18 -51.43 -10.19 -3.96
C THR A 18 -50.39 -9.64 -2.96
N PRO A 19 -50.64 -9.71 -1.64
CA PRO A 19 -49.76 -9.09 -0.63
C PRO A 19 -48.35 -9.69 -0.56
N ASP A 20 -48.19 -10.93 -1.02
CA ASP A 20 -46.91 -11.66 -0.98
C ASP A 20 -45.97 -11.31 -2.16
N PHE A 21 -46.46 -10.57 -3.16
CA PHE A 21 -45.68 -10.24 -4.36
C PHE A 21 -45.50 -8.74 -4.51
N TRP A 22 -44.24 -8.29 -4.37
CA TRP A 22 -43.87 -6.92 -4.61
C TRP A 22 -43.47 -6.71 -6.08
N LEU A 23 -44.35 -6.06 -6.84
CA LEU A 23 -44.17 -5.86 -8.27
C LEU A 23 -43.78 -4.41 -8.56
N LEU A 24 -42.48 -4.21 -8.81
CA LEU A 24 -41.90 -2.88 -9.06
C LEU A 24 -42.59 -2.15 -10.21
N GLY A 25 -42.88 -0.87 -9.99
CA GLY A 25 -43.30 0.06 -11.03
C GLY A 25 -42.22 0.25 -12.11
N THR A 26 -42.61 0.73 -13.28
CA THR A 26 -41.67 0.98 -14.40
C THR A 26 -40.65 2.08 -14.09
N ALA A 27 -40.99 3.01 -13.19
CA ALA A 27 -40.10 4.05 -12.71
C ALA A 27 -39.31 3.66 -11.46
N GLU A 28 -39.65 2.52 -10.85
CA GLU A 28 -39.05 2.10 -9.59
C GLU A 28 -37.84 1.20 -9.84
N SER A 29 -36.86 1.30 -8.93
CA SER A 29 -35.69 0.43 -8.94
C SER A 29 -35.46 -0.15 -7.55
N VAL A 30 -34.99 -1.39 -7.50
CA VAL A 30 -34.69 -2.12 -6.27
C VAL A 30 -33.28 -2.67 -6.34
N LYS A 31 -32.62 -2.75 -5.19
CA LYS A 31 -31.29 -3.36 -5.10
C LYS A 31 -31.43 -4.81 -4.69
N LEU A 32 -31.43 -5.73 -5.65
CA LEU A 32 -31.52 -7.16 -5.37
C LEU A 32 -30.11 -7.77 -5.37
N LEU A 33 -29.73 -8.42 -4.27
CA LEU A 33 -28.40 -9.03 -4.10
C LEU A 33 -27.24 -8.04 -4.38
N GLY A 34 -27.45 -6.76 -4.09
CA GLY A 34 -26.46 -5.70 -4.29
C GLY A 34 -26.35 -5.14 -5.71
N VAL A 35 -27.18 -5.63 -6.64
CA VAL A 35 -27.30 -5.15 -8.04
C VAL A 35 -28.59 -4.36 -8.19
N LEU A 36 -28.52 -3.18 -8.80
CA LEU A 36 -29.70 -2.38 -9.10
C LEU A 36 -30.53 -3.05 -10.21
N GLN A 37 -31.80 -3.30 -9.92
CA GLN A 37 -32.80 -3.89 -10.79
C GLN A 37 -33.89 -2.84 -11.02
N GLY A 38 -34.41 -2.75 -12.24
CA GLY A 38 -35.49 -1.83 -12.58
C GLY A 38 -35.74 -1.85 -14.07
N ALA A 39 -36.95 -1.46 -14.50
CA ALA A 39 -37.35 -1.51 -15.90
C ALA A 39 -36.54 -0.53 -16.77
N THR A 40 -36.09 0.59 -16.19
CA THR A 40 -35.25 1.60 -16.86
C THR A 40 -33.75 1.35 -16.68
N ILE A 41 -33.34 0.39 -15.83
CA ILE A 41 -31.93 0.14 -15.53
C ILE A 41 -31.32 -0.75 -16.62
N THR A 42 -30.52 -0.15 -17.49
CA THR A 42 -29.77 -0.83 -18.54
C THR A 42 -28.70 -1.78 -17.97
N ALA A 43 -28.34 -2.81 -18.74
CA ALA A 43 -27.27 -3.74 -18.35
C ALA A 43 -25.93 -3.01 -18.09
N GLU A 44 -25.65 -1.97 -18.88
CA GLU A 44 -24.48 -1.10 -18.71
C GLU A 44 -24.47 -0.40 -17.35
N THR A 45 -25.62 0.11 -16.89
CA THR A 45 -25.75 0.75 -15.58
C THR A 45 -25.53 -0.25 -14.44
N ARG A 46 -26.00 -1.50 -14.59
CA ARG A 46 -25.77 -2.55 -13.59
C ARG A 46 -24.29 -2.92 -13.52
N PHE A 47 -23.66 -3.08 -14.68
CA PHE A 47 -22.26 -3.47 -14.78
C PHE A 47 -21.33 -2.37 -14.28
N SER A 48 -21.63 -1.10 -14.59
CA SER A 48 -20.83 0.04 -14.14
C SER A 48 -20.81 0.18 -12.61
N GLN A 49 -21.92 -0.08 -11.92
CA GLN A 49 -21.95 -0.10 -10.45
C GLN A 49 -21.08 -1.22 -9.85
N VAL A 50 -21.08 -2.40 -10.46
CA VAL A 50 -20.22 -3.52 -10.03
C VAL A 50 -18.75 -3.16 -10.25
N LEU A 51 -18.42 -2.61 -11.42
CA LEU A 51 -17.07 -2.13 -11.73
C LEU A 51 -16.61 -1.04 -10.77
N MET A 52 -17.47 -0.08 -10.42
CA MET A 52 -17.14 0.98 -9.46
C MET A 52 -16.81 0.43 -8.08
N LYS A 53 -17.60 -0.52 -7.56
CA LYS A 53 -17.29 -1.18 -6.29
C LYS A 53 -15.96 -1.94 -6.35
N LEU A 54 -15.71 -2.63 -7.46
CA LEU A 54 -14.47 -3.38 -7.66
C LEU A 54 -13.25 -2.46 -7.73
N ARG A 55 -13.36 -1.33 -8.45
CA ARG A 55 -12.33 -0.27 -8.51
C ARG A 55 -12.09 0.38 -7.15
N ALA A 56 -13.13 0.63 -6.36
CA ALA A 56 -12.98 1.17 -5.01
C ALA A 56 -12.20 0.21 -4.09
N ARG A 57 -12.51 -1.09 -4.14
CA ARG A 57 -11.73 -2.12 -3.43
C ARG A 57 -10.28 -2.15 -3.89
N LEU A 58 -10.05 -2.11 -5.20
CA LEU A 58 -8.70 -2.02 -5.76
C LEU A 58 -7.93 -0.80 -5.28
N ALA A 59 -8.59 0.35 -5.17
CA ALA A 59 -7.98 1.57 -4.66
C ALA A 59 -7.58 1.39 -3.18
N ILE A 60 -8.43 0.79 -2.34
CA ILE A 60 -8.12 0.46 -0.95
C ILE A 60 -6.92 -0.50 -0.87
N LEU A 61 -6.94 -1.56 -1.67
CA LEU A 61 -5.86 -2.54 -1.73
C LEU A 61 -4.51 -1.89 -2.05
N ARG A 62 -4.50 -1.02 -3.08
CA ARG A 62 -3.30 -0.30 -3.53
C ARG A 62 -2.84 0.80 -2.57
N SER A 63 -3.76 1.46 -1.87
CA SER A 63 -3.43 2.62 -1.01
C SER A 63 -3.08 2.25 0.43
N ILE A 64 -3.58 1.12 0.95
CA ILE A 64 -3.37 0.73 2.35
C ILE A 64 -2.55 -0.55 2.44
N LEU A 65 -3.01 -1.60 1.75
CA LEU A 65 -2.44 -2.94 1.91
C LEU A 65 -1.04 -3.05 1.30
N LEU A 66 -0.85 -2.45 0.13
CA LEU A 66 0.45 -2.41 -0.55
C LEU A 66 1.52 -1.63 0.24
N PRO A 67 1.26 -0.42 0.79
CA PRO A 67 2.23 0.27 1.65
C PRO A 67 2.55 -0.45 2.96
N LEU A 68 1.58 -1.14 3.57
CA LEU A 68 1.84 -1.96 4.75
C LEU A 68 2.74 -3.15 4.41
N LEU A 69 2.46 -3.83 3.29
CA LEU A 69 3.33 -4.87 2.73
C LEU A 69 4.72 -4.33 2.41
N TRP A 70 4.82 -3.10 1.90
CA TRP A 70 6.11 -2.47 1.64
C TRP A 70 6.93 -2.29 2.91
N TYR A 71 6.32 -1.72 3.96
CA TYR A 71 7.00 -1.51 5.22
C TYR A 71 7.52 -2.83 5.78
N THR A 72 6.68 -3.86 5.86
CA THR A 72 7.10 -5.16 6.39
C THR A 72 8.14 -5.86 5.50
N ALA A 73 7.97 -5.81 4.18
CA ALA A 73 8.93 -6.40 3.23
C ALA A 73 10.31 -5.74 3.29
N SER A 74 10.37 -4.45 3.60
CA SER A 74 11.64 -3.71 3.68
C SER A 74 12.52 -4.12 4.87
N VAL A 75 11.92 -4.68 5.93
CA VAL A 75 12.62 -5.06 7.16
C VAL A 75 12.65 -6.57 7.42
N THR A 76 11.84 -7.36 6.71
CA THR A 76 11.72 -8.81 6.96
C THR A 76 11.82 -9.63 5.68
N CYS A 77 12.50 -10.77 5.77
CA CYS A 77 12.50 -11.75 4.69
C CYS A 77 11.11 -12.37 4.55
N ILE A 78 10.41 -12.04 3.46
CA ILE A 78 9.10 -12.61 3.16
C ILE A 78 9.28 -14.03 2.62
N THR A 79 8.75 -15.02 3.35
CA THR A 79 8.77 -16.42 2.93
C THR A 79 7.72 -16.71 1.87
N ALA A 80 7.88 -17.82 1.14
CA ALA A 80 6.88 -18.27 0.17
C ALA A 80 5.52 -18.59 0.82
N ALA A 81 5.50 -19.01 2.10
CA ALA A 81 4.26 -19.27 2.84
C ALA A 81 3.48 -17.97 3.09
N MET A 82 4.16 -16.93 3.57
CA MET A 82 3.56 -15.61 3.80
C MET A 82 3.00 -15.00 2.50
N LEU A 83 3.72 -15.16 1.37
CA LEU A 83 3.20 -14.72 0.07
C LEU A 83 1.89 -15.42 -0.31
N ARG A 84 1.75 -16.72 0.00
CA ARG A 84 0.50 -17.45 -0.26
C ARG A 84 -0.64 -16.93 0.61
N GLU A 85 -0.38 -16.62 1.87
CA GLU A 85 -1.39 -16.04 2.76
C GLU A 85 -1.85 -14.67 2.27
N VAL A 86 -0.92 -13.81 1.87
CA VAL A 86 -1.22 -12.50 1.28
C VAL A 86 -2.04 -12.65 -0.01
N ASP A 87 -1.66 -13.59 -0.88
CA ASP A 87 -2.43 -13.94 -2.08
C ASP A 87 -3.89 -14.31 -1.75
N VAL A 88 -4.09 -15.15 -0.72
CA VAL A 88 -5.42 -15.56 -0.26
C VAL A 88 -6.21 -14.38 0.29
N ILE A 89 -5.59 -13.53 1.11
CA ILE A 89 -6.23 -12.32 1.67
C ILE A 89 -6.67 -11.38 0.54
N ILE A 90 -5.80 -11.10 -0.43
CA ILE A 90 -6.13 -10.25 -1.57
C ILE A 90 -7.28 -10.86 -2.38
N TRP A 91 -7.24 -12.18 -2.60
CA TRP A 91 -8.29 -12.88 -3.34
C TRP A 91 -9.65 -12.84 -2.61
N ASN A 92 -9.66 -13.10 -1.32
CA ASN A 92 -10.85 -13.00 -0.47
C ASN A 92 -11.42 -11.58 -0.44
N PHE A 93 -10.55 -10.58 -0.31
CA PHE A 93 -10.93 -9.18 -0.32
C PHE A 93 -11.58 -8.76 -1.64
N VAL A 94 -11.00 -9.16 -2.78
CA VAL A 94 -11.57 -8.90 -4.11
C VAL A 94 -12.95 -9.56 -4.23
N ASN A 95 -13.09 -10.80 -3.78
CA ASN A 95 -14.34 -11.55 -3.83
C ASN A 95 -15.38 -11.15 -2.77
N ALA A 96 -15.00 -10.34 -1.76
CA ALA A 96 -15.78 -10.08 -0.55
C ALA A 96 -16.34 -11.36 0.09
N LYS A 97 -15.47 -12.35 0.26
CA LYS A 97 -15.75 -13.51 1.09
C LYS A 97 -14.86 -13.44 2.33
N ASP A 98 -15.45 -13.74 3.47
CA ASP A 98 -14.73 -13.98 4.71
C ASP A 98 -14.50 -15.48 4.78
N THR A 99 -13.37 -15.95 4.25
CA THR A 99 -13.05 -17.38 4.21
C THR A 99 -11.61 -17.59 4.62
N ASP A 100 -11.39 -18.48 5.57
CA ASP A 100 -10.05 -18.96 5.91
C ASP A 100 -9.40 -19.65 4.69
N SER A 101 -8.07 -19.67 4.65
CA SER A 101 -7.31 -20.26 3.54
C SER A 101 -7.65 -21.74 3.29
N ALA A 102 -8.10 -22.45 4.33
CA ALA A 102 -8.50 -23.86 4.27
C ALA A 102 -9.90 -24.09 3.67
N THR A 103 -10.78 -23.08 3.69
CA THR A 103 -12.19 -23.19 3.28
C THR A 103 -12.55 -22.28 2.11
N ALA A 104 -11.54 -21.66 1.48
CA ALA A 104 -11.74 -20.66 0.45
C ALA A 104 -12.46 -21.24 -0.79
N ALA A 105 -13.77 -21.09 -0.81
CA ALA A 105 -14.61 -21.53 -1.90
C ALA A 105 -14.31 -20.70 -3.16
N PRO A 106 -14.36 -21.29 -4.38
CA PRO A 106 -14.10 -20.59 -5.64
C PRO A 106 -14.80 -19.23 -5.67
N GLY A 107 -14.01 -18.16 -5.74
CA GLY A 107 -14.49 -16.80 -5.83
C GLY A 107 -15.38 -16.58 -7.06
N LYS A 108 -16.07 -15.44 -7.11
CA LYS A 108 -16.81 -15.03 -8.32
C LYS A 108 -15.85 -14.77 -9.49
N PHE A 109 -14.60 -14.43 -9.17
CA PHE A 109 -13.56 -14.12 -10.14
C PHE A 109 -12.43 -15.13 -10.05
N ASP A 110 -12.02 -15.63 -11.21
CA ASP A 110 -10.87 -16.50 -11.35
C ASP A 110 -9.56 -15.78 -11.01
N LYS A 111 -8.59 -16.51 -10.43
CA LYS A 111 -7.31 -15.95 -10.00
C LYS A 111 -6.49 -15.41 -11.18
N ALA A 112 -6.53 -16.07 -12.35
CA ALA A 112 -5.80 -15.60 -13.51
C ALA A 112 -6.38 -14.28 -14.02
N TRP A 113 -7.71 -14.17 -14.08
CA TRP A 113 -8.41 -12.95 -14.52
C TRP A 113 -8.08 -11.72 -13.67
N ILE A 114 -7.90 -11.90 -12.36
CA ILE A 114 -7.50 -10.82 -11.45
C ILE A 114 -6.12 -10.24 -11.81
N ASN A 115 -5.18 -11.09 -12.23
CA ASN A 115 -3.83 -10.66 -12.57
C ASN A 115 -3.68 -10.24 -14.04
N THR A 116 -4.62 -10.63 -14.91
CA THR A 116 -4.68 -10.20 -16.30
C THR A 116 -4.75 -8.68 -16.41
N SER A 117 -4.02 -8.10 -17.36
CA SER A 117 -3.94 -6.65 -17.56
C SER A 117 -5.30 -6.00 -17.85
N VAL A 118 -5.45 -4.72 -17.52
CA VAL A 118 -6.69 -3.96 -17.78
C VAL A 118 -6.98 -3.87 -19.29
N SER A 119 -5.95 -3.78 -20.13
CA SER A 119 -6.08 -3.78 -21.59
C SER A 119 -6.62 -5.10 -22.16
N GLN A 120 -6.45 -6.20 -21.43
CA GLN A 120 -7.00 -7.52 -21.77
C GLN A 120 -8.32 -7.81 -21.02
N GLY A 121 -8.92 -6.81 -20.37
CA GLY A 121 -10.19 -6.96 -19.65
C GLY A 121 -10.09 -7.59 -18.27
N GLY A 122 -8.88 -7.73 -17.70
CA GLY A 122 -8.66 -8.14 -16.32
C GLY A 122 -8.57 -6.97 -15.34
N LEU A 123 -8.17 -7.24 -14.09
CA LEU A 123 -8.03 -6.19 -13.06
C LEU A 123 -6.65 -5.51 -13.03
N GLY A 124 -5.67 -6.10 -13.70
CA GLY A 124 -4.29 -5.63 -13.72
C GLY A 124 -3.68 -5.55 -12.34
N LEU A 125 -4.02 -6.49 -11.45
CA LEU A 125 -3.32 -6.60 -10.18
C LEU A 125 -1.97 -7.26 -10.42
N THR A 126 -0.92 -6.57 -9.99
CA THR A 126 0.41 -7.15 -9.94
C THR A 126 0.42 -8.21 -8.84
N SER A 127 0.96 -9.39 -9.14
CA SER A 127 1.11 -10.42 -8.11
C SER A 127 1.93 -9.87 -6.92
N PRO A 128 1.60 -10.21 -5.66
CA PRO A 128 2.33 -9.74 -4.49
C PRO A 128 3.83 -9.99 -4.58
N LYS A 129 4.23 -11.15 -5.12
CA LYS A 129 5.63 -11.48 -5.38
C LYS A 129 6.30 -10.44 -6.29
N GLN A 130 5.71 -10.16 -7.45
CA GLN A 130 6.25 -9.17 -8.39
C GLN A 130 6.23 -7.76 -7.80
N PHE A 131 5.17 -7.41 -7.07
CA PHE A 131 5.05 -6.12 -6.41
C PHE A 131 6.17 -5.92 -5.38
N ILE A 132 6.37 -6.90 -4.49
CA ILE A 132 7.43 -6.87 -3.46
C ILE A 132 8.81 -6.77 -4.13
N GLN A 133 9.08 -7.60 -5.15
CA GLN A 133 10.35 -7.57 -5.88
C GLN A 133 10.62 -6.21 -6.55
N ALA A 134 9.64 -5.68 -7.28
CA ALA A 134 9.74 -4.36 -7.90
C ALA A 134 9.95 -3.26 -6.85
N THR A 135 9.31 -3.40 -5.70
CA THR A 135 9.40 -2.43 -4.61
C THR A 135 10.75 -2.49 -3.89
N HIS A 136 11.32 -3.68 -3.66
CA HIS A 136 12.67 -3.83 -3.12
C HIS A 136 13.70 -3.18 -4.03
N LEU A 137 13.61 -3.44 -5.34
CA LEU A 137 14.50 -2.86 -6.33
C LEU A 137 14.37 -1.33 -6.38
N LYS A 138 13.14 -0.81 -6.37
CA LYS A 138 12.90 0.63 -6.33
C LYS A 138 13.43 1.28 -5.06
N SER A 139 13.16 0.68 -3.89
CA SER A 139 13.63 1.19 -2.60
C SER A 139 15.16 1.21 -2.56
N LEU A 140 15.82 0.15 -3.03
CA LEU A 140 17.28 0.10 -3.13
C LEU A 140 17.82 1.19 -4.06
N LYS A 141 17.22 1.35 -5.25
CA LYS A 141 17.60 2.41 -6.20
C LYS A 141 17.46 3.80 -5.58
N ASP A 142 16.33 4.09 -4.93
CA ASP A 142 16.04 5.38 -4.32
C ASP A 142 16.99 5.65 -3.13
N ALA A 143 17.34 4.62 -2.35
CA ALA A 143 18.34 4.71 -1.29
C ALA A 143 19.74 5.02 -1.83
N ILE A 144 20.16 4.36 -2.91
CA ILE A 144 21.45 4.61 -3.59
C ILE A 144 21.49 6.06 -4.09
N ALA A 145 20.46 6.49 -4.83
CA ALA A 145 20.39 7.85 -5.37
C ALA A 145 20.41 8.92 -4.26
N ALA A 146 19.68 8.69 -3.17
CA ALA A 146 19.69 9.60 -2.02
C ALA A 146 21.04 9.63 -1.30
N THR A 147 21.72 8.49 -1.20
CA THR A 147 23.05 8.40 -0.59
C THR A 147 24.10 9.10 -1.45
N CYS A 148 24.04 8.94 -2.78
CA CYS A 148 24.94 9.63 -3.71
C CYS A 148 24.76 11.16 -3.66
N THR A 149 23.53 11.64 -3.44
CA THR A 149 23.23 13.08 -3.43
C THR A 149 23.48 13.73 -2.08
N ARG A 150 23.25 13.03 -0.96
CA ARG A 150 23.35 13.60 0.40
C ARG A 150 24.57 13.12 1.18
N SER A 151 25.39 12.25 0.59
CA SER A 151 26.50 11.54 1.24
C SER A 151 26.10 10.80 2.52
N ALA A 152 24.80 10.52 2.69
CA ALA A 152 24.24 9.87 3.86
C ALA A 152 22.99 9.07 3.46
N PRO A 153 22.79 7.87 4.02
CA PRO A 153 21.60 7.07 3.74
C PRO A 153 20.34 7.74 4.30
N PRO A 154 19.18 7.62 3.63
CA PRO A 154 17.92 8.08 4.19
C PRO A 154 17.60 7.40 5.51
N ARG A 155 16.97 8.13 6.44
CA ARG A 155 16.60 7.58 7.77
C ARG A 155 15.74 6.31 7.67
N TRP A 156 14.86 6.24 6.67
CA TRP A 156 14.00 5.07 6.43
C TRP A 156 14.78 3.83 5.95
N PHE A 157 15.98 4.00 5.39
CA PHE A 157 16.82 2.90 4.92
C PHE A 157 17.78 2.38 6.02
N GLY A 158 17.87 3.09 7.15
CA GLY A 158 18.78 2.77 8.25
C GLY A 158 18.69 1.31 8.75
N PRO A 159 17.50 0.76 9.05
CA PRO A 159 17.38 -0.62 9.51
C PRO A 159 17.87 -1.65 8.50
N ALA A 160 17.54 -1.47 7.22
CA ALA A 160 18.01 -2.36 6.15
C ALA A 160 19.52 -2.28 5.98
N LEU A 161 20.09 -1.07 6.01
CA LEU A 161 21.53 -0.87 5.95
C LEU A 161 22.26 -1.54 7.12
N ALA A 162 21.71 -1.46 8.34
CA ALA A 162 22.28 -2.12 9.51
C ALA A 162 22.34 -3.65 9.34
N LEU A 163 21.26 -4.27 8.83
CA LEU A 163 21.22 -5.69 8.52
C LEU A 163 22.25 -6.09 7.45
N PHE A 164 22.42 -5.27 6.41
CA PHE A 164 23.46 -5.52 5.39
C PHE A 164 24.87 -5.38 5.97
N THR A 165 25.12 -4.36 6.80
CA THR A 165 26.42 -4.18 7.46
C THR A 165 26.75 -5.33 8.41
N GLU A 166 25.76 -5.82 9.16
CA GLU A 166 25.91 -7.00 10.03
C GLU A 166 26.25 -8.26 9.22
N GLY A 167 25.48 -8.53 8.15
CA GLY A 167 25.68 -9.72 7.32
C GLY A 167 26.97 -9.72 6.48
N LEU A 168 27.46 -8.54 6.07
CA LEU A 168 28.70 -8.39 5.31
C LEU A 168 29.95 -8.30 6.20
N GLY A 169 29.77 -8.22 7.53
CA GLY A 169 30.86 -8.20 8.50
C GLY A 169 31.85 -7.04 8.29
N PRO A 170 33.17 -7.23 8.54
CA PRO A 170 34.16 -6.16 8.37
C PRO A 170 34.25 -5.62 6.93
N ASN A 171 33.77 -6.37 5.94
CA ASN A 171 33.73 -5.94 4.53
C ASN A 171 32.49 -5.08 4.19
N GLY A 172 31.55 -4.94 5.13
CA GLY A 172 30.26 -4.27 4.98
C GLY A 172 30.17 -2.85 5.50
N HIS A 173 31.30 -2.20 5.79
CA HIS A 173 31.31 -0.84 6.31
C HIS A 173 30.90 0.14 5.20
N GLY A 174 29.60 0.42 5.12
CA GLY A 174 29.07 1.63 4.52
C GLY A 174 29.48 2.83 5.37
N GLN A 175 30.77 3.17 5.36
CA GLN A 175 31.27 4.39 5.98
C GLN A 175 30.71 5.60 5.21
N ALA A 176 29.50 6.03 5.59
CA ALA A 176 29.21 7.44 5.59
C ALA A 176 30.15 8.07 6.63
N GLY A 177 31.23 8.65 6.13
CA GLY A 177 32.33 9.17 6.93
C GLY A 177 31.82 10.06 8.06
N THR A 178 32.09 9.65 9.28
CA THR A 178 32.30 10.51 10.45
C THR A 178 33.04 9.67 11.48
N ASP A 179 34.29 9.33 11.18
CA ASP A 179 35.24 9.05 12.24
C ASP A 179 35.94 10.38 12.60
N PRO A 180 35.52 11.09 13.67
CA PRO A 180 36.21 12.28 14.13
C PRO A 180 37.64 11.99 14.64
N ARG A 181 38.07 10.72 14.75
CA ARG A 181 39.41 10.34 15.22
C ARG A 181 40.46 10.29 14.11
N LEU A 182 40.06 10.24 12.83
CA LEU A 182 41.00 10.25 11.70
C LEU A 182 41.45 11.66 11.27
N LEU A 183 40.72 12.71 11.65
CA LEU A 183 41.18 14.11 11.47
C LEU A 183 42.14 14.59 12.58
N ALA A 184 42.27 13.86 13.68
CA ALA A 184 43.16 14.23 14.79
C ALA A 184 44.61 13.71 14.63
N ARG A 185 44.90 12.89 13.59
CA ARG A 185 46.23 12.25 13.42
C ARG A 185 47.20 12.96 12.47
N HIS A 186 46.82 14.11 11.89
CA HIS A 186 47.73 14.92 11.06
C HIS A 186 48.12 16.28 11.64
N ALA A 187 47.73 16.60 12.88
CA ALA A 187 48.26 17.73 13.61
C ALA A 187 49.19 17.22 14.73
N SER A 188 50.41 16.85 14.34
CA SER A 188 51.51 16.72 15.30
C SER A 188 52.23 18.06 15.46
N PRO A 189 52.78 18.32 16.66
CA PRO A 189 52.79 19.63 17.28
C PRO A 189 54.15 20.28 17.12
N LEU A 190 54.20 21.52 16.64
CA LEU A 190 55.37 22.36 16.84
C LEU A 190 55.26 23.00 18.22
N GLU A 191 56.28 22.73 19.02
CA GLU A 191 56.54 23.20 20.36
C GLU A 191 56.16 24.67 20.59
N ARG A 192 55.48 24.97 21.70
CA ARG A 192 55.68 26.27 22.34
C ARG A 192 55.57 26.20 23.87
N THR A 193 56.73 26.41 24.42
CA THR A 193 57.15 26.58 25.81
C THR A 193 56.38 27.71 26.52
N THR A 194 55.80 27.34 27.66
CA THR A 194 55.61 28.05 28.95
C THR A 194 55.22 29.54 29.06
N SER A 195 54.43 29.75 30.12
CA SER A 195 54.14 30.99 30.88
C SER A 195 53.12 31.92 30.24
N GLY A 196 52.10 32.44 30.92
CA GLY A 196 51.72 32.50 32.32
C GLY A 196 50.65 33.61 32.45
N LEU A 197 50.02 33.70 33.64
CA LEU A 197 49.08 34.74 34.10
C LEU A 197 47.57 34.62 33.80
N ARG A 198 46.85 34.11 34.82
CA ARG A 198 45.87 34.84 35.66
C ARG A 198 44.99 35.91 34.97
N ALA A 199 43.67 35.75 35.02
CA ALA A 199 42.78 36.43 35.98
C ALA A 199 41.29 36.33 35.57
N ASN A 200 40.46 35.99 36.56
CA ASN A 200 39.12 36.48 36.91
C ASN A 200 38.18 37.06 35.83
N GLY A 201 36.92 36.60 35.85
CA GLY A 201 35.82 37.34 35.21
C GLY A 201 34.48 36.64 35.35
N LEU A 202 33.86 36.81 36.51
CA LEU A 202 32.45 36.58 36.76
C LEU A 202 31.63 37.54 35.87
N GLU A 203 30.59 37.08 35.16
CA GLU A 203 29.36 37.87 35.00
C GLU A 203 28.21 37.05 34.39
N THR A 204 27.12 37.04 35.15
CA THR A 204 25.76 36.62 34.83
C THR A 204 25.03 37.69 34.01
N THR A 205 24.22 37.31 33.02
CA THR A 205 22.92 37.95 32.64
C THR A 205 22.31 37.16 31.48
N SER A 206 21.12 36.56 31.60
CA SER A 206 19.78 37.16 31.60
C SER A 206 19.25 37.54 30.21
N SER A 207 18.30 36.75 29.69
CA SER A 207 17.04 37.13 28.99
C SER A 207 16.71 36.15 27.86
N ARG A 208 15.61 35.39 27.90
CA ARG A 208 14.18 35.73 27.72
C ARG A 208 13.74 35.90 26.26
N ASN A 209 12.59 35.25 25.98
CA ASN A 209 11.59 35.46 24.93
C ASN A 209 11.85 34.75 23.58
N ALA A 210 11.09 33.70 23.26
CA ALA A 210 9.67 33.68 22.87
C ALA A 210 9.44 34.29 21.48
N PHE A 211 9.13 33.45 20.50
CA PHE A 211 8.30 33.82 19.36
C PHE A 211 7.50 32.61 18.87
N LEU A 212 6.19 32.70 19.12
CA LEU A 212 5.13 31.99 18.42
C LEU A 212 4.90 32.68 17.05
N LYS A 213 4.71 31.89 16.01
CA LYS A 213 3.58 31.98 15.07
C LYS A 213 3.47 30.68 14.28
#